data_AF-A0A838FAM7-F1
#
_entry.id   AF-A0A838FAM7-F1
#
_cell.length_a   1.000
_cell.length_b   1.000
_cell.length_c   1.000
_cell.angle_alpha   90.00
_cell.angle_beta   90.00
_cell.angle_gamma   90.00
#
_symmetry.space_group_name_H-M   'P 1'
#
loop_
_entity.id
_entity.type
_entity.pdbx_description
1 polymer ?
#
loop_
_entity_poly.entity_id
_entity_poly.type
_entity_poly.pdbx_seq_one_letter_code
_entity_poly.pdbx_strand_id
1 'polypeptide(L)'
;NILTADYLNIMYIPNSGELLVYCAALIGACVGFLWYNAYPAQVFMGDTGSLALGGIIATLAIIVRKELLIPILCGIFLMENISVMLQVCYFKYTKRKYGEGRRIFKMAPLHHHYQKLGYSEPKIVTRFWIVGILLAVFTMVTLKIR
;
A
#
# COMPACT_ATOMS: atom_id res chain seq x y z
N ASN A 1 -13.51 17.67 -17.56
CA ASN A 1 -13.73 16.20 -17.58
C ASN A 1 -13.58 15.56 -18.95
N ILE A 2 -14.36 15.92 -19.98
CA ILE A 2 -14.22 15.30 -21.32
C ILE A 2 -12.86 15.62 -21.96
N LEU A 3 -12.44 16.90 -21.98
CA LEU A 3 -11.13 17.33 -22.53
C LEU A 3 -9.92 16.70 -21.81
N THR A 4 -10.03 16.45 -20.50
CA THR A 4 -8.96 15.82 -19.70
C THR A 4 -8.91 14.31 -19.92
N ALA A 5 -10.07 13.67 -20.13
CA ALA A 5 -10.16 12.26 -20.45
C ALA A 5 -9.60 11.95 -21.85
N ASP A 6 -9.89 12.84 -22.80
CA ASP A 6 -9.36 12.78 -24.17
C ASP A 6 -7.84 13.02 -24.19
N TYR A 7 -7.37 14.01 -23.43
CA TYR A 7 -5.93 14.28 -23.26
C TYR A 7 -5.13 13.14 -22.59
N LEU A 8 -5.78 12.35 -21.74
CA LEU A 8 -5.19 11.21 -21.04
C LEU A 8 -5.52 9.85 -21.67
N ASN A 9 -6.18 9.85 -22.85
CA ASN A 9 -6.59 8.63 -23.57
C ASN A 9 -7.32 7.60 -22.67
N ILE A 10 -8.22 8.10 -21.81
CA ILE A 10 -8.96 7.30 -20.82
C ILE A 10 -10.45 7.35 -21.13
N MET A 11 -11.11 6.20 -20.96
CA MET A 11 -12.55 6.08 -21.11
C MET A 11 -13.25 7.04 -20.15
N TYR A 12 -14.12 7.90 -20.69
CA TYR A 12 -14.93 8.81 -19.89
C TYR A 12 -15.95 8.01 -19.07
N ILE A 13 -15.79 8.04 -17.75
CA ILE A 13 -16.74 7.43 -16.82
C ILE A 13 -17.74 8.52 -16.38
N PRO A 14 -19.03 8.39 -16.71
CA PRO A 14 -20.05 9.34 -16.26
C PRO A 14 -20.11 9.37 -14.72
N ASN A 15 -20.36 10.55 -14.14
CA ASN A 15 -20.39 10.79 -12.69
C ASN A 15 -19.07 10.53 -11.93
N SER A 16 -17.92 10.48 -12.62
CA SER A 16 -16.58 10.39 -11.99
C SER A 16 -16.25 11.52 -11.01
N GLY A 17 -16.98 12.64 -11.04
CA GLY A 17 -16.84 13.73 -10.06
C GLY A 17 -17.22 13.33 -8.62
N GLU A 18 -18.20 12.45 -8.45
CA GLU A 18 -18.62 11.92 -7.14
C GLU A 18 -17.48 11.14 -6.47
N LEU A 19 -16.74 10.36 -7.26
CA LEU A 19 -15.57 9.61 -6.79
C LEU A 19 -14.47 10.56 -6.30
N LEU A 20 -14.30 11.72 -6.94
CA LEU A 20 -13.31 12.71 -6.53
C LEU A 20 -13.67 13.31 -5.16
N VAL A 21 -14.94 13.62 -4.92
CA VAL A 21 -15.43 14.10 -3.62
C VAL A 21 -15.18 13.07 -2.53
N TYR A 22 -15.53 11.80 -2.80
CA TYR A 22 -15.27 10.70 -1.88
C TYR A 22 -13.77 10.51 -1.57
N CYS A 23 -12.93 10.50 -2.60
CA CYS A 23 -11.47 10.39 -2.43
C CYS A 23 -10.89 11.57 -1.64
N ALA A 24 -11.37 12.80 -1.88
CA ALA A 24 -10.93 13.98 -1.14
C ALA A 24 -11.31 13.89 0.35
N ALA A 25 -12.53 13.44 0.66
CA ALA A 25 -12.97 13.20 2.03
C ALA A 25 -12.13 12.10 2.71
N LEU A 26 -11.83 11.00 1.99
CA LEU A 26 -10.98 9.92 2.48
C LEU A 26 -9.55 10.40 2.78
N ILE A 27 -8.95 11.19 1.89
CA ILE A 27 -7.63 11.79 2.12
C ILE A 27 -7.66 12.69 3.35
N GLY A 28 -8.68 13.54 3.51
CA GLY A 28 -8.87 14.37 4.69
C GLY A 28 -8.95 13.56 5.98
N ALA A 29 -9.72 12.47 5.98
CA ALA A 29 -9.81 11.54 7.11
C ALA A 29 -8.47 10.86 7.42
N CYS A 30 -7.72 10.41 6.39
CA CYS A 30 -6.40 9.81 6.58
C CYS A 30 -5.37 10.82 7.14
N VAL A 31 -5.39 12.07 6.67
CA VAL A 31 -4.52 13.14 7.20
C VAL A 31 -4.89 13.47 8.65
N GLY A 32 -6.19 13.58 8.95
CA GLY A 32 -6.67 13.77 10.32
C GLY A 32 -6.31 12.60 11.24
N PHE A 33 -6.43 11.36 10.77
CA PHE A 33 -5.97 10.18 11.51
C PHE A 33 -4.47 10.21 11.75
N LEU A 34 -3.68 10.54 10.73
CA LEU A 34 -2.22 10.62 10.82
C LEU A 34 -1.76 11.63 11.87
N TRP A 35 -2.49 12.72 12.08
CA TRP A 35 -2.19 13.69 13.15
C TRP A 35 -2.12 13.04 14.53
N TYR A 36 -3.00 12.07 14.81
CA TYR A 36 -3.04 11.34 16.08
C TYR A 36 -2.25 10.03 16.06
N ASN A 37 -1.95 9.50 14.87
CA ASN A 37 -1.24 8.22 14.69
C ASN A 37 0.27 8.39 14.48
N ALA A 38 0.75 9.59 14.12
CA ALA A 38 2.17 9.88 13.99
C ALA A 38 2.91 9.57 15.30
N TYR A 39 4.14 9.07 15.19
CA TYR A 39 4.90 8.62 16.34
C TYR A 39 5.13 9.75 17.36
N PRO A 40 4.86 9.54 18.66
CA PRO A 40 4.26 8.35 19.29
C PRO A 40 2.73 8.30 19.12
N ALA A 41 2.21 7.15 18.63
CA ALA A 41 0.80 6.99 18.28
C ALA A 41 -0.13 7.08 19.49
N GLN A 42 -1.18 7.91 19.39
CA GLN A 42 -2.24 8.06 20.40
C GLN A 42 -3.45 7.19 20.06
N VAL A 43 -3.71 6.98 18.76
CA VAL A 43 -4.82 6.18 18.24
C VAL A 43 -4.28 5.15 17.27
N PHE A 44 -4.72 3.90 17.40
CA PHE A 44 -4.41 2.83 16.46
C PHE A 44 -5.54 2.65 15.46
N MET A 45 -5.18 2.31 14.22
CA MET A 45 -6.13 2.14 13.13
C MET A 45 -7.09 0.95 13.33
N GLY A 46 -6.57 -0.14 13.92
CA GLY A 46 -7.27 -1.41 14.07
C GLY A 46 -7.60 -2.10 12.73
N ASP A 47 -8.27 -3.24 12.82
CA ASP A 47 -8.71 -4.01 11.65
C ASP A 47 -9.83 -3.30 10.89
N THR A 48 -10.67 -2.53 11.59
CA THR A 48 -11.75 -1.74 10.99
C THR A 48 -11.23 -0.76 9.95
N GLY A 49 -10.18 0.01 10.29
CA GLY A 49 -9.62 0.97 9.35
C GLY A 49 -8.79 0.30 8.25
N SER A 50 -7.96 -0.70 8.60
CA SER A 50 -7.04 -1.31 7.64
C SER A 50 -7.76 -2.11 6.55
N LEU A 51 -8.77 -2.92 6.93
CA LEU A 51 -9.59 -3.67 5.98
C LEU A 51 -10.47 -2.74 5.14
N ALA A 52 -11.03 -1.68 5.75
CA ALA A 52 -11.82 -0.69 5.01
C ALA A 52 -10.98 0.03 3.95
N LEU A 53 -9.80 0.56 4.29
CA LEU A 53 -8.94 1.23 3.31
C LEU A 53 -8.49 0.29 2.20
N GLY A 54 -8.12 -0.95 2.53
CA GLY A 54 -7.74 -1.95 1.53
C GLY A 54 -8.89 -2.26 0.56
N GLY A 55 -10.10 -2.44 1.07
CA GLY A 55 -11.30 -2.66 0.26
C GLY A 55 -11.62 -1.45 -0.62
N ILE A 56 -11.59 -0.24 -0.06
CA ILE A 56 -11.86 1.00 -0.80
C ILE A 56 -10.88 1.19 -1.95
N ILE A 57 -9.57 0.99 -1.72
CA ILE A 57 -8.55 1.13 -2.76
C ILE A 57 -8.79 0.11 -3.89
N ALA A 58 -9.10 -1.14 -3.55
CA ALA A 58 -9.40 -2.17 -4.54
C ALA A 58 -10.68 -1.84 -5.34
N THR A 59 -11.75 -1.41 -4.68
CA THR A 59 -13.00 -1.01 -5.32
C THR A 59 -12.81 0.18 -6.24
N LEU A 60 -12.09 1.22 -5.82
CA LEU A 60 -11.77 2.38 -6.66
C LEU A 60 -10.98 1.98 -7.91
N ALA A 61 -10.00 1.09 -7.77
CA ALA A 61 -9.22 0.61 -8.90
C ALA A 61 -10.05 -0.18 -9.93
N ILE A 62 -11.03 -0.96 -9.48
CA ILE A 62 -11.98 -1.68 -10.35
C ILE A 62 -12.94 -0.70 -11.05
N ILE A 63 -13.50 0.27 -10.31
CA ILE A 63 -14.42 1.27 -10.88
C ILE A 63 -13.73 2.07 -11.99
N VAL A 64 -12.47 2.46 -11.78
CA VAL A 64 -11.66 3.22 -12.74
C VAL A 64 -11.08 2.32 -13.85
N ARG A 65 -11.24 0.99 -13.75
CA ARG A 65 -10.68 -0.03 -14.65
C ARG A 65 -9.16 0.08 -14.82
N LYS A 66 -8.47 0.27 -13.70
CA LYS A 66 -7.00 0.42 -13.63
C LYS A 66 -6.41 -0.56 -12.60
N GLU A 67 -6.91 -1.78 -12.59
CA GLU A 67 -6.55 -2.84 -11.65
C GLU A 67 -5.08 -3.24 -11.75
N LEU A 68 -4.54 -3.23 -12.98
CA LEU A 68 -3.14 -3.57 -13.25
C LEU A 68 -2.14 -2.59 -12.65
N LEU A 69 -2.58 -1.41 -12.19
CA LEU A 69 -1.73 -0.43 -11.52
C LEU A 69 -1.64 -0.63 -10.02
N ILE A 70 -2.55 -1.40 -9.41
CA ILE A 70 -2.55 -1.67 -7.96
C ILE A 70 -1.19 -2.23 -7.48
N PRO A 71 -0.55 -3.20 -8.16
CA PRO A 71 0.73 -3.74 -7.69
C PRO A 71 1.84 -2.69 -7.62
N ILE A 72 1.79 -1.67 -8.49
CA ILE A 72 2.77 -0.59 -8.52
C ILE A 72 2.43 0.43 -7.43
N LEU A 73 1.18 0.92 -7.43
CA LEU A 73 0.71 1.94 -6.48
C LEU A 73 0.82 1.46 -5.02
N CYS A 74 0.41 0.22 -4.76
CA CYS A 74 0.42 -0.43 -3.46
C CYS A 74 1.69 -1.29 -3.25
N GLY A 75 2.78 -1.00 -3.97
CA GLY A 75 3.98 -1.85 -3.98
C GLY A 75 4.56 -2.15 -2.60
N ILE A 76 4.46 -1.21 -1.65
CA ILE A 76 4.89 -1.44 -0.26
C ILE A 76 3.99 -2.47 0.44
N PHE A 77 2.67 -2.33 0.32
CA PHE A 77 1.72 -3.30 0.90
C PHE A 77 1.90 -4.69 0.29
N LEU A 78 2.14 -4.74 -1.03
CA LEU A 78 2.42 -5.98 -1.74
C LEU A 78 3.71 -6.63 -1.24
N MET A 79 4.79 -5.84 -1.12
CA MET A 79 6.08 -6.35 -0.68
C MET A 79 6.04 -6.84 0.78
N GLU A 80 5.30 -6.14 1.64
CA GLU A 80 5.02 -6.58 3.02
C GLU A 80 4.31 -7.94 3.05
N ASN A 81 3.26 -8.11 2.25
CA ASN A 81 2.52 -9.36 2.15
C ASN A 81 3.39 -10.50 1.57
N ILE A 82 4.14 -10.23 0.49
CA ILE A 82 5.08 -11.18 -0.11
C ILE A 82 6.13 -11.62 0.91
N SER A 83 6.64 -10.71 1.75
CA SER A 83 7.63 -11.04 2.76
C SER A 83 7.09 -12.08 3.76
N VAL A 84 5.82 -11.96 4.16
CA VAL A 84 5.15 -12.91 5.06
C VAL A 84 4.92 -14.24 4.36
N MET A 85 4.42 -14.23 3.12
CA MET A 85 4.21 -15.44 2.34
C MET A 85 5.52 -16.21 2.16
N LEU A 86 6.58 -15.55 1.71
CA LEU A 86 7.90 -16.15 1.54
C LEU A 86 8.44 -16.72 2.86
N GLN A 87 8.34 -15.96 3.95
CA GLN A 87 8.80 -16.39 5.26
C GLN A 87 8.06 -17.64 5.74
N VAL A 88 6.73 -17.66 5.66
CA VAL A 88 5.91 -18.79 6.11
C VAL A 88 6.13 -20.01 5.21
N CYS A 89 6.16 -19.83 3.89
CA CYS A 89 6.41 -20.91 2.93
C CYS A 89 7.80 -21.54 3.16
N TYR A 90 8.84 -20.72 3.32
CA TYR A 90 10.20 -21.20 3.55
C TYR A 90 10.36 -21.87 4.91
N PHE A 91 9.78 -21.32 5.97
CA PHE A 91 9.82 -21.93 7.29
C PHE A 91 9.13 -23.30 7.30
N LYS A 92 7.97 -23.42 6.65
CA LYS A 92 7.26 -24.70 6.50
C LYS A 92 8.06 -25.70 5.65
N TYR A 93 8.64 -25.25 4.53
CA TYR A 93 9.44 -26.10 3.65
C TYR A 93 10.68 -26.65 4.35
N THR A 94 11.46 -25.79 5.00
CA THR A 94 12.71 -26.17 5.68
C THR A 94 12.44 -27.08 6.88
N LYS A 95 11.38 -26.81 7.65
CA LYS A 95 10.94 -27.71 8.74
C LYS A 95 10.58 -29.11 8.23
N ARG A 96 9.91 -29.22 7.08
CA ARG A 96 9.58 -30.51 6.46
C ARG A 96 10.80 -31.25 5.91
N LYS A 97 11.76 -30.53 5.31
CA LYS A 97 12.91 -31.13 4.62
C LYS A 97 14.09 -31.45 5.54
N TYR A 98 14.34 -30.60 6.53
CA TYR A 98 15.54 -30.64 7.38
C TYR A 98 15.23 -30.80 8.87
N GLY A 99 13.96 -31.00 9.26
CA GLY A 99 13.52 -31.09 10.66
C GLY A 99 13.48 -29.76 11.42
N GLU A 100 14.25 -28.77 10.98
CA GLU A 100 14.34 -27.44 11.59
C GLU A 100 13.80 -26.34 10.68
N GLY A 101 12.99 -25.45 11.24
CA GLY A 101 12.46 -24.29 10.52
C GLY A 101 13.50 -23.17 10.42
N ARG A 102 13.91 -22.84 9.20
CA ARG A 102 14.81 -21.72 8.91
C ARG A 102 14.01 -20.50 8.45
N ARG A 103 14.52 -19.31 8.74
CA ARG A 103 13.88 -18.02 8.40
C ARG A 103 14.70 -17.29 7.34
N ILE A 104 14.03 -16.63 6.39
CA ILE A 104 14.69 -15.79 5.37
C ILE A 104 14.97 -14.41 5.96
N PHE A 105 13.93 -13.80 6.52
CA PHE A 105 14.01 -12.51 7.21
C PHE A 105 14.16 -12.73 8.71
N LYS A 106 14.88 -11.85 9.41
CA LYS A 106 14.96 -11.83 10.89
C LYS A 106 13.58 -11.88 11.55
N MET A 107 12.62 -11.15 10.98
CA MET A 107 11.21 -11.16 11.35
C MET A 107 10.39 -10.75 10.11
N ALA A 108 9.21 -11.31 9.94
CA ALA A 108 8.24 -10.84 8.96
C ALA A 108 7.06 -10.24 9.73
N PRO A 109 6.43 -9.15 9.24
CA PRO A 109 6.64 -8.50 7.95
C PRO A 109 7.95 -7.65 7.85
N LEU A 110 8.23 -7.05 6.70
CA LEU A 110 9.49 -6.37 6.35
C LEU A 110 9.84 -5.22 7.29
N HIS A 111 8.88 -4.41 7.73
CA HIS A 111 9.19 -3.34 8.70
C HIS A 111 9.78 -3.90 10.01
N HIS A 112 9.31 -5.05 10.52
CA HIS A 112 9.90 -5.70 11.68
C HIS A 112 11.29 -6.27 11.40
N HIS A 113 11.58 -6.70 10.16
CA HIS A 113 12.93 -7.06 9.76
C HIS A 113 13.90 -5.91 9.98
N TYR A 114 13.53 -4.70 9.55
CA TYR A 114 14.35 -3.50 9.73
C TYR A 114 14.43 -3.07 11.21
N GLN A 115 13.36 -3.20 11.99
CA GLN A 115 13.44 -2.94 13.44
C GLN A 115 14.46 -3.87 14.11
N LYS A 116 14.47 -5.17 13.76
CA LYS A 116 15.47 -6.15 14.26
C LYS A 116 16.89 -5.92 13.72
N LEU A 117 17.07 -5.06 12.72
CA LEU A 117 18.38 -4.58 12.27
C LEU A 117 18.85 -3.33 13.03
N GLY A 118 18.04 -2.80 13.95
CA GLY A 118 18.39 -1.62 14.77
C GLY A 118 17.89 -0.29 14.19
N TYR A 119 17.02 -0.30 13.18
CA TYR A 119 16.41 0.93 12.68
C TYR A 119 15.30 1.41 13.63
N SER A 120 15.26 2.71 13.92
CA SER A 120 14.17 3.31 14.67
C SER A 120 12.87 3.30 13.87
N GLU A 121 11.75 3.10 14.57
CA GLU A 121 10.43 3.01 13.94
C GLU A 121 10.08 4.25 13.07
N PRO A 122 10.28 5.51 13.52
CA PRO A 122 10.02 6.67 12.68
C PRO A 122 10.87 6.70 11.40
N LYS A 123 12.10 6.18 11.47
CA LYS A 123 13.01 6.12 10.31
C LYS A 123 12.54 5.10 9.27
N ILE A 124 11.90 4.00 9.71
CA ILE A 124 11.33 3.01 8.79
C ILE A 124 10.09 3.59 8.12
N VAL A 125 9.18 4.18 8.91
CA VAL A 125 7.93 4.79 8.41
C VAL A 125 8.22 5.88 7.38
N THR A 126 9.12 6.81 7.69
CA THR A 126 9.51 7.89 6.77
C THR A 126 10.14 7.38 5.48
N ARG A 127 10.99 6.36 5.54
CA ARG A 127 11.56 5.73 4.33
C ARG A 127 10.50 5.03 3.48
N PHE A 128 9.55 4.37 4.12
CA PHE A 128 8.43 3.75 3.40
C PHE A 128 7.56 4.82 2.75
N TRP A 129 7.32 5.96 3.39
CA TRP A 129 6.62 7.07 2.75
C TRP A 129 7.34 7.60 1.52
N ILE A 130 8.67 7.77 1.58
CA ILE A 130 9.46 8.20 0.43
C ILE A 130 9.29 7.22 -0.73
N VAL A 131 9.44 5.92 -0.48
CA VAL A 131 9.25 4.88 -1.51
C VAL A 131 7.80 4.88 -2.03
N GLY A 132 6.82 5.06 -1.15
CA GLY A 132 5.40 5.09 -1.52
C GLY A 132 5.07 6.27 -2.42
N ILE A 133 5.61 7.45 -2.13
CA ILE A 133 5.47 8.64 -2.99
C ILE A 133 6.12 8.39 -4.35
N LEU A 134 7.32 7.80 -4.39
CA LEU A 134 7.99 7.46 -5.65
C LEU A 134 7.17 6.48 -6.49
N LEU A 135 6.61 5.43 -5.87
CA LEU A 135 5.71 4.48 -6.54
C LEU A 135 4.42 5.14 -7.05
N ALA A 136 3.85 6.07 -6.28
CA ALA A 136 2.68 6.84 -6.70
C ALA A 136 2.98 7.72 -7.92
N VAL A 137 4.12 8.43 -7.92
CA VAL A 137 4.59 9.22 -9.07
C VAL A 137 4.82 8.32 -10.28
N PHE A 138 5.48 7.17 -10.10
CA PHE A 138 5.72 6.21 -11.17
C PHE A 138 4.41 5.65 -11.76
N THR A 139 3.41 5.40 -10.91
CA THR A 139 2.06 5.00 -11.34
C THR A 139 1.41 6.09 -12.21
N MET A 140 1.50 7.36 -11.80
CA MET A 140 0.98 8.50 -12.56
C MET A 140 1.68 8.67 -13.91
N VAL A 141 3.00 8.47 -13.96
CA VAL A 141 3.77 8.53 -15.21
C VAL A 141 3.37 7.38 -16.15
N THR A 142 3.22 6.17 -15.62
CA THR A 142 2.78 4.99 -16.40
C THR A 142 1.39 5.20 -17.01
N LEU A 143 0.51 5.91 -16.31
CA LEU A 143 -0.82 6.29 -16.83
C LEU A 143 -0.73 7.22 -18.04
N LYS A 144 0.28 8.10 -18.11
CA LYS A 144 0.44 9.11 -19.17
C LYS A 144 1.16 8.59 -20.42
N ILE A 145 1.88 7.47 -20.32
CA ILE A 145 2.70 6.89 -21.40
C ILE A 145 1.86 6.00 -22.36
N ARG A 146 0.52 6.03 -22.29
CA ARG A 146 -0.39 5.36 -23.22
C ARG A 146 -1.36 6.33 -23.86
#